data_AF-A0A3D2N705-F1
#
_entry.id   AF-A0A3D2N705-F1
#
_cell.length_a   1.000
_cell.length_b   1.000
_cell.length_c   1.000
_cell.angle_alpha   90.00
_cell.angle_beta   90.00
_cell.angle_gamma   90.00
#
_symmetry.space_group_name_H-M   'P 1'
#
loop_
_entity.id
_entity.type
_entity.pdbx_description
1 polymer ?
#
loop_
_entity_poly.entity_id
_entity_poly.type
_entity_poly.pdbx_seq_one_letter_code
_entity_poly.pdbx_strand_id
1 'polypeptide(L)'
;MKNSNKKGFTLVELVVVIAIIGVLAAILVPSMMGYVKKSRLKTANGNAKTAYNTAAGALADLETSGVQVSSLDTSVECNSGTTSVPDIDSVDSSTAVTYVKAVVQNALGANGKDGGVAYLKGDTTADGIWGAQWIRKSGDSIVGQYPEAPTTVEKAEDMTFGTLSLTPPASNGNS
;
A
#
# COMPACT_ATOMS: atom_id res chain seq x y z
N MET A 1 63.54 -19.23 13.43
CA MET A 1 63.10 -18.20 14.40
C MET A 1 62.11 -17.29 13.69
N LYS A 2 60.82 -17.31 14.04
CA LYS A 2 59.74 -16.58 13.34
C LYS A 2 59.43 -15.31 14.13
N ASN A 3 59.98 -14.17 13.72
CA ASN A 3 59.67 -12.87 14.34
C ASN A 3 58.28 -12.40 13.87
N SER A 4 57.31 -12.47 14.78
CA SER A 4 55.96 -11.96 14.59
C SER A 4 55.95 -10.45 14.85
N ASN A 5 56.21 -9.66 13.82
CA ASN A 5 56.18 -8.20 13.87
C ASN A 5 54.73 -7.72 13.99
N LYS A 6 54.16 -7.77 15.20
CA LYS A 6 52.81 -7.26 15.47
C LYS A 6 52.86 -5.73 15.50
N LYS A 7 52.64 -5.09 14.35
CA LYS A 7 52.32 -3.67 14.28
C LYS A 7 51.00 -3.45 15.03
N GLY A 8 51.07 -2.89 16.23
CA GLY A 8 49.90 -2.51 17.00
C GLY A 8 49.21 -1.31 16.36
N PHE A 9 47.88 -1.36 16.28
CA PHE A 9 47.04 -0.25 15.85
C PHE A 9 47.22 0.91 16.86
N THR A 10 47.45 2.14 16.38
CA THR A 10 47.61 3.28 17.28
C THR A 10 46.24 3.80 17.73
N LEU A 11 46.17 4.32 18.96
CA LEU A 11 44.94 4.97 19.45
C LEU A 11 44.54 6.17 18.60
N VAL A 12 45.52 6.87 18.00
CA VAL A 12 45.28 8.01 17.12
C VAL A 12 44.61 7.57 15.81
N GLU A 13 45.05 6.48 15.20
CA GLU A 13 44.39 5.91 14.02
C GLU A 13 42.93 5.55 14.31
N LEU A 14 42.64 5.02 15.50
CA LEU A 14 41.27 4.70 15.90
C LEU A 14 40.40 5.97 16.05
N VAL A 15 40.93 7.01 16.70
CA VAL A 15 40.21 8.26 16.96
C VAL A 15 39.89 9.02 15.66
N VAL A 16 40.83 9.06 14.71
CA VAL A 16 40.58 9.70 13.41
C VAL A 16 39.51 8.94 12.61
N VAL A 17 39.52 7.61 12.66
CA VAL A 17 38.53 6.78 11.95
C VAL A 17 37.12 7.02 12.49
N ILE A 18 36.91 7.01 13.82
CA ILE A 18 35.58 7.27 14.38
C ILE A 18 35.12 8.71 14.12
N ALA A 19 36.04 9.68 14.04
CA ALA A 19 35.71 11.06 13.70
C ALA A 19 35.17 11.17 12.26
N ILE A 20 35.84 10.52 11.29
CA ILE A 20 35.38 10.51 9.89
C ILE A 20 34.04 9.77 9.76
N ILE A 21 33.89 8.59 10.40
CA ILE A 21 32.62 7.84 10.41
C ILE A 21 31.49 8.69 11.02
N GLY A 22 31.77 9.43 12.09
CA GLY A 22 30.80 10.32 12.74
C GLY A 22 30.27 11.41 11.80
N VAL A 23 31.15 12.08 11.05
CA VAL A 23 30.76 13.10 10.07
C VAL A 23 29.95 12.49 8.92
N LEU A 24 30.36 11.35 8.38
CA LEU A 24 29.62 10.67 7.32
C LEU A 24 28.23 10.22 7.78
N ALA A 25 28.14 9.66 8.99
CA ALA A 25 26.87 9.21 9.57
C ALA A 25 25.90 10.38 9.78
N ALA A 26 26.39 11.54 10.23
CA ALA A 26 25.55 12.72 10.47
C ALA A 26 24.82 13.21 9.21
N ILE A 27 25.45 13.12 8.04
CA ILE A 27 24.85 13.52 6.75
C ILE A 27 23.96 12.39 6.20
N LEU A 28 24.39 11.14 6.34
CA LEU A 28 23.74 9.99 5.72
C LEU A 28 22.39 9.64 6.35
N VAL A 29 22.29 9.66 7.68
CA VAL A 29 21.07 9.24 8.42
C VAL A 29 19.81 10.02 7.99
N PRO A 30 19.78 11.37 8.00
CA PRO A 30 18.58 12.11 7.61
C PRO A 30 18.21 11.90 6.12
N SER A 31 19.19 11.81 5.24
CA SER A 31 18.97 11.56 3.80
C SER A 31 18.35 10.18 3.56
N MET A 32 18.86 9.14 4.22
CA MET A 32 18.36 7.77 4.11
C MET A 32 16.92 7.65 4.62
N MET A 33 16.57 8.33 5.72
CA MET A 33 15.19 8.32 6.23
C MET A 33 14.19 8.87 5.21
N GLY A 34 14.51 9.98 4.54
CA GLY A 34 13.65 10.54 3.49
C GLY A 34 13.49 9.60 2.29
N TYR A 35 14.57 8.96 1.85
CA TYR A 35 14.53 7.99 0.75
C TYR A 35 13.66 6.76 1.07
N VAL A 36 13.81 6.21 2.28
CA VAL A 36 13.01 5.08 2.75
C VAL A 36 11.53 5.44 2.78
N LYS A 37 11.15 6.62 3.31
CA LYS A 37 9.75 7.06 3.32
C LYS A 37 9.17 7.21 1.91
N LYS A 38 9.91 7.81 0.98
CA LYS A 38 9.47 7.93 -0.43
C LYS A 38 9.31 6.57 -1.12
N SER A 39 10.23 5.65 -0.86
CA SER A 39 10.13 4.27 -1.36
C SER A 39 8.89 3.57 -0.80
N ARG A 40 8.63 3.71 0.51
CA ARG A 40 7.42 3.18 1.17
C ARG A 40 6.14 3.74 0.56
N LEU A 41 6.08 5.05 0.31
CA LEU A 41 4.94 5.69 -0.34
C LEU A 41 4.69 5.12 -1.74
N LYS A 42 5.75 4.97 -2.53
CA LYS A 42 5.63 4.39 -3.89
C LYS A 42 5.07 2.97 -3.84
N THR A 43 5.54 2.15 -2.91
CA THR A 43 5.01 0.79 -2.69
C THR A 43 3.57 0.82 -2.22
N ALA A 44 3.20 1.72 -1.29
CA ALA A 44 1.84 1.85 -0.79
C ALA A 44 0.86 2.25 -1.92
N ASN A 45 1.21 3.23 -2.74
CA ASN A 45 0.42 3.63 -3.92
C ASN A 45 0.32 2.49 -4.94
N GLY A 46 1.41 1.75 -5.15
CA GLY A 46 1.41 0.57 -6.02
C GLY A 46 0.45 -0.51 -5.53
N ASN A 47 0.47 -0.82 -4.23
CA ASN A 47 -0.41 -1.82 -3.64
C ASN A 47 -1.88 -1.37 -3.62
N ALA A 48 -2.14 -0.08 -3.35
CA ALA A 48 -3.49 0.50 -3.49
C ALA A 48 -4.01 0.34 -4.93
N LYS A 49 -3.18 0.61 -5.94
CA LYS A 49 -3.53 0.40 -7.34
C LYS A 49 -3.79 -1.07 -7.69
N THR A 50 -3.00 -2.00 -7.16
CA THR A 50 -3.24 -3.43 -7.36
C THR A 50 -4.57 -3.87 -6.74
N ALA A 51 -4.86 -3.43 -5.51
CA ALA A 51 -6.12 -3.71 -4.84
C ALA A 51 -7.31 -3.15 -5.64
N TYR A 52 -7.19 -1.92 -6.13
CA TYR A 52 -8.17 -1.29 -7.01
C TYR A 52 -8.37 -2.12 -8.28
N ASN A 53 -7.33 -2.34 -9.09
CA ASN A 53 -7.50 -3.04 -10.37
C ASN A 53 -8.09 -4.45 -10.20
N THR A 54 -7.73 -5.15 -9.13
CA THR A 54 -8.28 -6.47 -8.83
C THR A 54 -9.76 -6.39 -8.44
N ALA A 55 -10.13 -5.43 -7.60
CA ALA A 55 -11.52 -5.19 -7.24
C ALA A 55 -12.35 -4.79 -8.47
N ALA A 56 -11.79 -3.97 -9.37
CA ALA A 56 -12.44 -3.56 -10.61
C ALA A 56 -12.76 -4.77 -11.51
N GLY A 57 -11.82 -5.71 -11.64
CA GLY A 57 -12.06 -6.97 -12.35
C GLY A 57 -13.17 -7.81 -11.70
N ALA A 58 -13.11 -7.99 -10.38
CA ALA A 58 -14.13 -8.75 -9.65
C ALA A 58 -15.53 -8.12 -9.75
N LEU A 59 -15.63 -6.78 -9.75
CA LEU A 59 -16.89 -6.08 -9.98
C LEU A 59 -17.42 -6.28 -11.41
N ALA A 60 -16.56 -6.25 -12.42
CA ALA A 60 -16.95 -6.50 -13.80
C ALA A 60 -17.43 -7.95 -14.02
N ASP A 61 -16.80 -8.91 -13.35
CA ASP A 61 -17.24 -10.31 -13.36
C ASP A 61 -18.65 -10.43 -12.74
N LEU A 62 -18.89 -9.79 -11.59
CA LEU A 62 -20.19 -9.77 -10.93
C LEU A 62 -21.28 -9.12 -11.79
N GLU A 63 -20.97 -8.01 -12.46
CA GLU A 63 -21.89 -7.33 -13.38
C GLU A 63 -22.30 -8.26 -14.53
N THR A 64 -21.34 -9.01 -15.08
CA THR A 64 -21.60 -10.00 -16.14
C THR A 64 -22.48 -11.15 -15.65
N SER A 65 -22.37 -11.53 -14.38
CA SER A 65 -23.25 -12.50 -13.72
C SER A 65 -24.60 -11.89 -13.28
N GLY A 66 -24.87 -10.61 -13.57
CA GLY A 66 -26.13 -9.94 -13.23
C GLY A 66 -26.24 -9.47 -11.78
N VAL A 67 -25.14 -9.48 -11.02
CA VAL A 67 -25.10 -9.03 -9.63
C VAL A 67 -24.58 -7.60 -9.56
N GLN A 68 -25.43 -6.67 -9.16
CA GLN A 68 -25.02 -5.27 -8.98
C GLN A 68 -24.48 -5.02 -7.57
N VAL A 69 -23.34 -4.35 -7.51
CA VAL A 69 -22.76 -3.78 -6.29
C VAL A 69 -22.96 -2.28 -6.34
N SER A 70 -23.72 -1.73 -5.39
CA SER A 70 -24.00 -0.29 -5.33
C SER A 70 -22.98 0.48 -4.50
N SER A 71 -22.27 -0.20 -3.60
CA SER A 71 -21.20 0.41 -2.82
C SER A 71 -20.17 -0.60 -2.33
N LEU A 72 -18.93 -0.14 -2.25
CA LEU A 72 -17.85 -0.79 -1.53
C LEU A 72 -17.57 -0.02 -0.24
N ASP A 73 -17.46 -0.75 0.87
CA ASP A 73 -16.90 -0.26 2.12
C ASP A 73 -16.31 -1.46 2.86
N THR A 74 -15.06 -1.80 2.54
CA THR A 74 -14.44 -3.02 3.08
C THR A 74 -12.94 -2.92 3.24
N SER A 75 -12.42 -3.51 4.30
CA SER A 75 -10.98 -3.70 4.52
C SER A 75 -10.56 -5.12 4.14
N VAL A 76 -9.41 -5.21 3.48
CA VAL A 76 -8.81 -6.44 2.97
C VAL A 76 -7.38 -6.57 3.48
N GLU A 77 -7.14 -7.54 4.36
CA GLU A 77 -5.82 -7.82 4.91
C GLU A 77 -5.07 -8.81 4.02
N CYS A 78 -3.77 -8.59 3.86
CA CYS A 78 -2.92 -9.56 3.17
C CYS A 78 -2.86 -10.88 3.95
N ASN A 79 -3.07 -11.99 3.24
CA ASN A 79 -2.96 -13.33 3.79
C ASN A 79 -1.95 -14.16 2.96
N SER A 80 -1.09 -14.96 3.61
CA SER A 80 -0.16 -15.85 2.89
C SER A 80 -0.82 -17.10 2.28
N GLY A 81 -2.08 -17.38 2.65
CA GLY A 81 -2.84 -18.50 2.12
C GLY A 81 -3.82 -18.07 1.04
N THR A 82 -4.35 -19.04 0.30
CA THR A 82 -5.50 -18.84 -0.58
C THR A 82 -6.77 -18.76 0.28
N THR A 83 -7.44 -17.62 0.25
CA THR A 83 -8.81 -17.48 0.74
C THR A 83 -9.75 -18.15 -0.26
N SER A 84 -10.70 -18.95 0.24
CA SER A 84 -11.74 -19.53 -0.61
C SER A 84 -12.57 -18.41 -1.23
N VAL A 85 -12.59 -18.33 -2.56
CA VAL A 85 -13.46 -17.41 -3.28
C VAL A 85 -14.81 -18.12 -3.48
N PRO A 86 -15.95 -17.50 -3.12
CA PRO A 86 -17.26 -18.06 -3.44
C PRO A 86 -17.40 -18.31 -4.94
N ASP A 87 -18.14 -19.34 -5.31
CA ASP A 87 -18.52 -19.54 -6.71
C ASP A 87 -19.38 -18.35 -7.16
N ILE A 88 -19.03 -17.73 -8.28
CA ILE A 88 -19.65 -16.47 -8.72
C ILE A 88 -21.16 -16.63 -8.97
N ASP A 89 -21.58 -17.81 -9.43
CA ASP A 89 -22.98 -18.13 -9.69
C ASP A 89 -23.81 -18.26 -8.39
N SER A 90 -23.14 -18.40 -7.24
CA SER A 90 -23.77 -18.42 -5.91
C SER A 90 -23.79 -17.06 -5.21
N VAL A 91 -23.18 -16.04 -5.81
CA VAL A 91 -23.09 -14.69 -5.26
C VAL A 91 -24.37 -13.92 -5.56
N ASP A 92 -24.83 -13.16 -4.58
CA ASP A 92 -25.94 -12.21 -4.69
C ASP A 92 -25.49 -10.83 -4.20
N SER A 93 -26.38 -9.83 -4.28
CA SER A 93 -26.07 -8.47 -3.82
C SER A 93 -25.67 -8.39 -2.33
N SER A 94 -26.01 -9.39 -1.50
CA SER A 94 -25.64 -9.42 -0.08
C SER A 94 -24.23 -9.99 0.17
N THR A 95 -23.75 -10.83 -0.74
CA THR A 95 -22.46 -11.52 -0.65
C THR A 95 -21.41 -10.97 -1.61
N ALA A 96 -21.80 -10.10 -2.54
CA ALA A 96 -20.91 -9.53 -3.56
C ALA A 96 -19.66 -8.83 -2.99
N VAL A 97 -19.81 -8.04 -1.92
CA VAL A 97 -18.65 -7.39 -1.26
C VAL A 97 -17.70 -8.43 -0.64
N THR A 98 -18.24 -9.55 -0.14
CA THR A 98 -17.44 -10.67 0.38
C THR A 98 -16.67 -11.37 -0.73
N TYR A 99 -17.29 -11.55 -1.90
CA TYR A 99 -16.63 -12.08 -3.09
C TYR A 99 -15.47 -11.18 -3.51
N VAL A 100 -15.71 -9.87 -3.70
CA VAL A 100 -14.67 -8.90 -4.06
C VAL A 100 -13.53 -8.93 -3.04
N LYS A 101 -13.85 -8.94 -1.75
CA LYS A 101 -12.86 -9.05 -0.67
C LYS A 101 -11.99 -10.30 -0.80
N ALA A 102 -12.57 -11.46 -1.09
CA ALA A 102 -11.83 -12.73 -1.23
C ALA A 102 -10.89 -12.70 -2.46
N VAL A 103 -11.37 -12.21 -3.60
CA VAL A 103 -10.56 -12.07 -4.82
C VAL A 103 -9.38 -11.12 -4.59
N VAL A 104 -9.64 -9.95 -4.01
CA VAL A 104 -8.60 -8.97 -3.68
C VAL A 104 -7.62 -9.53 -2.66
N GLN A 105 -8.10 -10.25 -1.64
CA GLN A 105 -7.23 -10.87 -0.64
C GLN A 105 -6.24 -11.86 -1.26
N ASN A 106 -6.69 -12.67 -2.23
CA ASN A 106 -5.82 -13.60 -2.95
C ASN A 106 -4.76 -12.88 -3.79
N ALA A 107 -5.14 -11.80 -4.49
CA ALA A 107 -4.18 -10.99 -5.26
C ALA A 107 -3.14 -10.32 -4.36
N LEU A 108 -3.56 -9.86 -3.18
CA LEU A 108 -2.67 -9.23 -2.20
C LEU A 108 -1.78 -10.24 -1.44
N GLY A 109 -2.11 -11.53 -1.50
CA GLY A 109 -1.36 -12.59 -0.79
C GLY A 109 0.10 -12.74 -1.22
N ALA A 110 0.45 -12.27 -2.42
CA ALA A 110 1.85 -12.19 -2.88
C ALA A 110 2.73 -11.30 -1.97
N ASN A 111 2.13 -10.38 -1.21
CA ASN A 111 2.85 -9.55 -0.23
C ASN A 111 3.18 -10.29 1.08
N GLY A 112 2.69 -11.51 1.26
CA GLY A 112 2.84 -12.29 2.48
C GLY A 112 1.83 -11.90 3.57
N LYS A 113 1.81 -12.68 4.65
CA LYS A 113 0.93 -12.50 5.80
C LYS A 113 1.38 -11.22 6.50
N ASP A 114 0.43 -10.39 6.90
CA ASP A 114 0.69 -9.07 7.48
C ASP A 114 1.45 -8.13 6.53
N GLY A 115 1.41 -8.39 5.21
CA GLY A 115 2.02 -7.58 4.17
C GLY A 115 1.39 -6.18 4.00
N GLY A 116 0.20 -5.99 4.58
CA GLY A 116 -0.55 -4.74 4.54
C GLY A 116 -2.05 -4.94 4.60
N VAL A 117 -2.76 -3.81 4.61
CA VAL A 117 -4.21 -3.75 4.60
C VAL A 117 -4.63 -2.77 3.51
N ALA A 118 -5.49 -3.22 2.61
CA ALA A 118 -6.20 -2.38 1.67
C ALA A 118 -7.55 -1.96 2.26
N TYR A 119 -8.02 -0.78 1.89
CA TYR A 119 -9.39 -0.33 2.17
C TYR A 119 -10.01 0.11 0.86
N LEU A 120 -11.13 -0.51 0.49
CA LEU A 120 -11.89 -0.22 -0.72
C LEU A 120 -13.14 0.56 -0.32
N LYS A 121 -13.36 1.72 -0.93
CA LYS A 121 -14.54 2.54 -0.65
C LYS A 121 -15.05 3.26 -1.88
N GLY A 122 -16.37 3.35 -2.02
CA GLY A 122 -17.06 4.25 -2.93
C GLY A 122 -18.30 3.64 -3.57
N ASP A 123 -18.91 4.41 -4.46
CA ASP A 123 -20.03 3.95 -5.30
C ASP A 123 -19.47 3.22 -6.52
N THR A 124 -19.97 2.03 -6.80
CA THR A 124 -19.50 1.16 -7.88
C THR A 124 -20.48 1.08 -9.06
N THR A 125 -21.50 1.93 -9.09
CA THR A 125 -22.39 2.07 -10.25
C THR A 125 -21.67 2.77 -11.42
N ALA A 126 -22.30 2.79 -12.60
CA ALA A 126 -21.69 3.28 -13.85
C ALA A 126 -21.12 4.71 -13.78
N ASP A 127 -21.69 5.56 -12.91
CA ASP A 127 -21.23 6.94 -12.66
C ASP A 127 -20.56 7.10 -11.27
N GLY A 128 -20.41 5.99 -10.53
CA GLY A 128 -19.91 5.93 -9.18
C GLY A 128 -18.40 6.12 -9.09
N ILE A 129 -17.96 6.90 -8.10
CA ILE A 129 -16.54 7.11 -7.83
C ILE A 129 -16.16 6.20 -6.68
N TRP A 130 -15.16 5.35 -6.91
CA TRP A 130 -14.58 4.49 -5.88
C TRP A 130 -13.07 4.40 -6.01
N GLY A 131 -12.43 3.93 -4.95
CA GLY A 131 -10.98 3.91 -4.84
C GLY A 131 -10.49 2.97 -3.76
N ALA A 132 -9.17 2.93 -3.62
CA ALA A 132 -8.46 2.08 -2.69
C ALA A 132 -7.45 2.89 -1.89
N GLN A 133 -7.36 2.62 -0.59
CA GLN A 133 -6.26 3.04 0.27
C GLN A 133 -5.42 1.84 0.69
N TRP A 134 -4.18 2.09 1.06
CA TRP A 134 -3.25 1.07 1.54
C TRP A 134 -2.44 1.57 2.73
N ILE A 135 -2.31 0.71 3.74
CA ILE A 135 -1.33 0.85 4.83
C ILE A 135 -0.57 -0.46 5.00
N ARG A 136 0.69 -0.38 5.47
CA ARG A 136 1.47 -1.59 5.77
C ARG A 136 0.98 -2.30 7.04
N LYS A 137 0.48 -1.53 8.00
CA LYS A 137 -0.03 -2.02 9.27
C LYS A 137 -1.00 -1.01 9.86
N SER A 138 -1.95 -1.45 10.67
CA SER A 138 -2.79 -0.56 11.47
C SER A 138 -1.94 0.45 12.26
N GLY A 139 -2.27 1.74 12.12
CA GLY A 139 -1.53 2.86 12.72
C GLY A 139 -0.29 3.32 11.94
N ASP A 140 -0.01 2.80 10.74
CA ASP A 140 1.04 3.34 9.87
C ASP A 140 0.67 4.75 9.41
N SER A 141 1.63 5.67 9.48
CA SER A 141 1.44 7.07 9.07
C SER A 141 1.41 7.21 7.55
N ILE A 142 2.04 6.31 6.79
CA ILE A 142 2.07 6.43 5.33
C ILE A 142 0.84 5.73 4.74
N VAL A 143 -0.13 6.53 4.30
CA VAL A 143 -1.31 6.04 3.56
C VAL A 143 -1.07 6.19 2.06
N GLY A 144 -1.08 5.07 1.34
CA GLY A 144 -1.15 5.07 -0.13
C GLY A 144 -2.60 5.13 -0.60
N GLN A 145 -2.84 5.66 -1.80
CA GLN A 145 -4.18 5.75 -2.37
C GLN A 145 -4.17 5.59 -3.89
N TYR A 146 -5.29 5.15 -4.43
CA TYR A 146 -5.59 5.11 -5.86
C TYR A 146 -7.10 5.32 -6.07
N PRO A 147 -7.58 6.00 -7.13
CA PRO A 147 -6.84 6.58 -8.25
C PRO A 147 -6.06 7.87 -7.92
N GLU A 148 -6.51 8.64 -6.92
CA GLU A 148 -5.87 9.89 -6.50
C GLU A 148 -4.68 9.62 -5.58
N ALA A 149 -3.55 9.21 -6.15
CA ALA A 149 -2.37 8.86 -5.38
C ALA A 149 -1.65 10.08 -4.77
N PRO A 150 -1.30 10.07 -3.47
CA PRO A 150 -0.47 11.11 -2.88
C PRO A 150 0.91 11.18 -3.55
N THR A 151 1.29 12.39 -3.98
CA THR A 151 2.53 12.67 -4.71
C THR A 151 3.74 12.91 -3.80
N THR A 152 3.50 13.14 -2.51
CA THR A 152 4.51 13.53 -1.51
C THR A 152 4.26 12.77 -0.21
N VAL A 153 5.31 12.57 0.58
CA VAL A 153 5.23 11.83 1.85
C VAL A 153 4.37 12.59 2.86
N GLU A 154 4.47 13.91 2.89
CA GLU A 154 3.75 14.79 3.80
C GLU A 154 2.24 14.64 3.61
N LYS A 155 1.77 14.74 2.36
CA LYS A 155 0.36 14.46 1.99
C LYS A 155 -0.08 13.06 2.41
N ALA A 156 0.77 12.05 2.23
CA ALA A 156 0.45 10.68 2.64
C ALA A 156 0.37 10.51 4.16
N GLU A 157 1.14 11.31 4.91
CA GLU A 157 1.15 11.34 6.39
C GLU A 157 -0.03 12.12 6.97
N ASP A 158 -0.57 13.10 6.23
CA ASP A 158 -1.77 13.86 6.61
C ASP A 158 -3.08 13.09 6.34
N MET A 159 -3.01 12.04 5.54
CA MET A 159 -4.16 11.21 5.19
C MET A 159 -4.52 10.25 6.33
N THR A 160 -5.83 10.05 6.52
CA THR A 160 -6.34 9.04 7.46
C THR A 160 -6.81 7.81 6.69
N PHE A 161 -6.32 6.64 7.06
CA PHE A 161 -6.78 5.38 6.49
C PHE A 161 -8.24 5.11 6.90
N GLY A 162 -9.06 4.63 5.97
CA GLY A 162 -10.48 4.39 6.20
C GLY A 162 -11.38 5.59 5.88
N THR A 163 -10.80 6.77 5.64
CA THR A 163 -11.55 8.00 5.33
C THR A 163 -11.32 8.42 3.88
N LEU A 164 -11.53 7.49 2.95
CA LEU A 164 -11.41 7.77 1.52
C LEU A 164 -12.54 8.72 1.10
N SER A 165 -12.18 9.94 0.70
CA SER A 165 -13.04 10.80 -0.12
C SER A 165 -12.43 10.89 -1.50
N LEU A 166 -13.27 10.78 -2.53
CA LEU A 166 -12.85 10.91 -3.91
C LEU A 166 -13.59 12.10 -4.50
N THR A 167 -12.86 12.89 -5.27
CA THR A 167 -13.50 14.00 -5.97
C THR A 167 -14.24 13.46 -7.19
N PRO A 168 -15.50 13.87 -7.42
CA PRO A 168 -16.15 13.57 -8.68
C PRO A 168 -15.32 14.09 -9.85
N PRO A 169 -15.25 13.36 -10.97
CA PRO A 169 -14.70 13.93 -12.19
C PRO A 169 -15.45 15.24 -12.45
N ALA A 170 -14.69 16.33 -12.65
CA ALA A 170 -15.29 17.63 -12.95
C ALA A 170 -16.28 17.43 -14.11
N SER A 171 -17.57 17.76 -13.90
CA SER A 171 -18.55 17.67 -14.97
C SER A 171 -18.01 18.51 -16.13
N ASN A 172 -17.65 17.87 -17.24
CA ASN A 172 -17.25 18.57 -18.45
C ASN A 172 -18.47 19.42 -18.84
N GLY A 173 -18.42 20.70 -18.55
CA GLY A 173 -19.51 21.66 -18.78
C GLY A 173 -19.70 21.90 -20.27
N ASN A 174 -20.27 20.91 -20.96
CA ASN A 174 -20.82 21.10 -22.29
C ASN A 174 -22.33 21.16 -22.14
N SER A 175 -22.81 22.38 -21.92
CA SER A 175 -24.22 22.78 -22.07
C SER A 175 -24.58 22.86 -23.54
#